data_AF-A0A9D2K0V7-F1
#
_entry.id   AF-A0A9D2K0V7-F1
#
_cell.length_a   1.000
_cell.length_b   1.000
_cell.length_c   1.000
_cell.angle_alpha   90.00
_cell.angle_beta   90.00
_cell.angle_gamma   90.00
#
_symmetry.space_group_name_H-M   'P 1'
#
loop_
_entity.id
_entity.type
_entity.pdbx_description
1 polymer ?
#
loop_
_entity_poly.entity_id
_entity_poly.type
_entity_poly.pdbx_seq_one_letter_code
_entity_poly.pdbx_strand_id
1 'polypeptide(L)'
;MTKMTIDGNTAASHVAYAFSEVAAIYPITPSSPMAESADEWATQGRVNMWGQKLRIAEMQSEGGAAGAVHGSLSAGALTTTYTASQGLLLMIPNMYKISGELLPMVMHVSARALAAHSLNIFGDHADVMACRQTGFAMISSCSVQEVMDLALVAHLATLRARVPFISFFDGFRTSHEVSKIDVISYEEMKAIVDKKGLEKDIADFRARALNPEHPIQKGTAQNGDTYFQN
;
A
#
# COMPACT_ATOMS: atom_id res chain seq x y z
N MET A 1 5.61 20.24 -14.77
CA MET A 1 4.76 19.04 -14.56
C MET A 1 4.50 18.40 -15.91
N THR A 2 4.83 17.11 -16.01
CA THR A 2 4.60 16.30 -17.21
C THR A 2 3.14 15.87 -17.23
N LYS A 3 2.46 15.96 -18.39
CA LYS A 3 1.09 15.47 -18.53
C LYS A 3 1.09 14.08 -19.16
N MET A 4 0.30 13.16 -18.62
CA MET A 4 0.09 11.82 -19.19
C MET A 4 -1.40 11.50 -19.25
N THR A 5 -1.80 10.68 -20.22
CA THR A 5 -3.16 10.16 -20.35
C THR A 5 -3.15 8.72 -19.84
N ILE A 6 -3.55 8.51 -18.59
CA ILE A 6 -3.49 7.22 -17.89
C ILE A 6 -4.74 6.99 -17.05
N ASP A 7 -4.95 5.78 -16.56
CA ASP A 7 -6.03 5.44 -15.66
C ASP A 7 -5.64 5.54 -14.16
N GLY A 8 -6.63 5.38 -13.28
CA GLY A 8 -6.43 5.42 -11.83
C GLY A 8 -5.49 4.32 -11.33
N ASN A 9 -5.59 3.09 -11.87
CA ASN A 9 -4.70 2.00 -11.52
C ASN A 9 -3.23 2.36 -11.82
N THR A 10 -2.96 2.86 -13.02
CA THR A 10 -1.61 3.27 -13.44
C THR A 10 -1.09 4.43 -12.58
N ALA A 11 -1.95 5.40 -12.26
CA ALA A 11 -1.61 6.52 -11.39
C ALA A 11 -1.21 6.07 -9.98
N ALA A 12 -1.97 5.14 -9.38
CA ALA A 12 -1.67 4.56 -8.06
C ALA A 12 -0.35 3.78 -8.09
N SER A 13 -0.18 2.88 -9.07
CA SER A 13 1.05 2.10 -9.22
C SER A 13 2.27 2.97 -9.46
N HIS A 14 2.15 4.07 -10.21
CA HIS A 14 3.26 4.99 -10.46
C HIS A 14 3.87 5.47 -9.15
N VAL A 15 3.04 5.92 -8.21
CA VAL A 15 3.49 6.37 -6.89
C VAL A 15 3.94 5.19 -6.02
N ALA A 16 3.16 4.10 -5.99
CA ALA A 16 3.48 2.93 -5.17
C ALA A 16 4.84 2.33 -5.51
N TYR A 17 5.16 2.25 -6.80
CA TYR A 17 6.45 1.80 -7.30
C TYR A 17 7.61 2.69 -6.84
N ALA A 18 7.41 4.02 -6.84
CA ALA A 18 8.42 4.97 -6.41
C ALA A 18 8.84 4.80 -4.94
N PHE A 19 7.86 4.47 -4.07
CA PHE A 19 7.99 4.40 -2.62
C PHE A 19 8.28 3.01 -2.05
N SER A 20 8.26 1.96 -2.87
CA SER A 20 8.34 0.60 -2.38
C SER A 20 9.61 -0.11 -2.82
N GLU A 21 10.15 -0.94 -1.94
CA GLU A 21 11.24 -1.88 -2.20
C GLU A 21 10.67 -3.26 -2.55
N VAL A 22 9.53 -3.62 -1.94
CA VAL A 22 8.84 -4.90 -2.14
C VAL A 22 7.36 -4.66 -2.44
N ALA A 23 6.77 -5.51 -3.28
CA ALA A 23 5.33 -5.66 -3.40
C ALA A 23 4.94 -7.14 -3.35
N ALA A 24 4.16 -7.53 -2.34
CA ALA A 24 3.56 -8.85 -2.28
C ALA A 24 2.12 -8.76 -2.81
N ILE A 25 1.77 -9.55 -3.81
CA ILE A 25 0.55 -9.37 -4.60
C ILE A 25 -0.22 -10.67 -4.79
N TYR A 26 -1.49 -10.53 -5.15
CA TYR A 26 -2.33 -11.59 -5.70
C TYR A 26 -3.36 -10.95 -6.64
N PRO A 27 -3.61 -11.52 -7.82
CA PRO A 27 -4.49 -10.90 -8.81
C PRO A 27 -5.96 -10.97 -8.40
N ILE A 28 -6.64 -9.82 -8.38
CA ILE A 28 -8.09 -9.69 -8.22
C ILE A 28 -8.62 -8.46 -8.96
N THR A 29 -9.65 -8.62 -9.79
CA THR A 29 -10.30 -7.50 -10.49
C THR A 29 -11.00 -6.58 -9.48
N PRO A 30 -10.94 -5.24 -9.59
CA PRO A 30 -10.30 -4.43 -10.63
C PRO A 30 -8.90 -3.91 -10.25
N SER A 31 -8.18 -4.53 -9.30
CA SER A 31 -6.86 -4.08 -8.83
C SER A 31 -5.68 -4.73 -9.55
N SER A 32 -5.87 -5.88 -10.22
CA SER A 32 -4.78 -6.59 -10.93
C SER A 32 -3.93 -5.71 -11.85
N PRO A 33 -4.48 -4.75 -12.64
CA PRO A 33 -3.68 -3.91 -13.51
C PRO A 33 -2.60 -3.10 -12.80
N MET A 34 -2.79 -2.79 -11.50
CA MET A 34 -1.77 -2.12 -10.70
C MET A 34 -0.52 -2.98 -10.55
N ALA A 35 -0.72 -4.25 -10.19
CA ALA A 35 0.37 -5.20 -9.97
C ALA A 35 1.06 -5.57 -11.29
N GLU A 36 0.29 -5.76 -12.35
CA GLU A 36 0.79 -6.05 -13.70
C GLU A 36 1.68 -4.91 -14.23
N SER A 37 1.22 -3.65 -14.09
CA SER A 37 2.01 -2.48 -14.49
C SER A 37 3.33 -2.40 -13.71
N ALA A 38 3.29 -2.65 -12.41
CA ALA A 38 4.47 -2.65 -11.56
C ALA A 38 5.47 -3.75 -11.98
N ASP A 39 4.97 -4.94 -12.32
CA ASP A 39 5.80 -6.07 -12.76
C ASP A 39 6.45 -5.82 -14.12
N GLU A 40 5.68 -5.27 -15.06
CA GLU A 40 6.19 -4.85 -16.36
C GLU A 40 7.30 -3.80 -16.20
N TRP A 41 7.10 -2.78 -15.35
CA TRP A 41 8.11 -1.74 -15.12
C TRP A 41 9.38 -2.29 -14.47
N ALA A 42 9.28 -3.21 -13.51
CA ALA A 42 10.44 -3.87 -12.92
C ALA A 42 11.22 -4.69 -13.96
N THR A 43 10.50 -5.40 -14.83
CA THR A 43 11.08 -6.17 -15.95
C THR A 43 11.79 -5.26 -16.95
N GLN A 44 11.17 -4.12 -17.29
CA GLN A 44 11.76 -3.07 -18.16
C GLN A 44 12.92 -2.31 -17.49
N GLY A 45 13.18 -2.55 -16.20
CA GLY A 45 14.28 -1.95 -15.48
C GLY A 45 14.03 -0.55 -14.96
N ARG A 46 12.76 -0.15 -14.81
CA ARG A 46 12.40 1.01 -13.99
C ARG A 46 12.96 0.80 -12.58
N VAL A 47 13.40 1.89 -11.97
CA VAL A 47 13.87 1.92 -10.59
C VAL A 47 12.99 2.84 -9.76
N ASN A 48 12.83 2.52 -8.48
CA ASN A 48 12.18 3.36 -7.49
C ASN A 48 13.04 4.61 -7.18
N MET A 49 12.59 5.47 -6.28
CA MET A 49 13.31 6.72 -6.01
C MET A 49 14.69 6.54 -5.34
N TRP A 50 14.99 5.32 -4.86
CA TRP A 50 16.29 4.93 -4.30
C TRP A 50 17.18 4.18 -5.31
N GLY A 51 16.78 4.11 -6.58
CA GLY A 51 17.58 3.49 -7.63
C GLY A 51 17.53 1.96 -7.63
N GLN A 52 16.54 1.35 -6.99
CA GLN A 52 16.36 -0.10 -6.93
C GLN A 52 15.12 -0.53 -7.72
N LYS A 53 15.17 -1.69 -8.36
CA LYS A 53 13.97 -2.28 -8.98
C LYS A 53 13.03 -2.78 -7.88
N LEU A 54 11.73 -2.59 -8.06
CA LEU A 54 10.73 -3.15 -7.16
C LEU A 54 10.80 -4.68 -7.21
N ARG A 55 10.90 -5.34 -6.05
CA ARG A 55 10.81 -6.80 -5.96
C ARG A 55 9.36 -7.21 -5.78
N ILE A 56 8.81 -7.88 -6.79
CA ILE A 56 7.42 -8.32 -6.78
C ILE A 56 7.37 -9.82 -6.50
N ALA A 57 6.44 -10.23 -5.64
CA ALA A 57 6.20 -11.63 -5.30
C ALA A 57 4.70 -11.92 -5.32
N GLU A 58 4.29 -12.79 -6.24
CA GLU A 58 2.94 -13.35 -6.26
C GLU A 58 2.82 -14.44 -5.19
N MET A 59 1.77 -14.35 -4.38
CA MET A 59 1.48 -15.31 -3.33
C MET A 59 0.36 -16.28 -3.75
N GLN A 60 0.01 -17.23 -2.89
CA GLN A 60 -1.08 -18.19 -3.16
C GLN A 60 -2.48 -17.61 -2.96
N SER A 61 -2.60 -16.51 -2.22
CA SER A 61 -3.82 -15.75 -1.96
C SER A 61 -3.48 -14.38 -1.35
N GLU A 62 -4.46 -13.47 -1.25
CA GLU A 62 -4.30 -12.19 -0.57
C GLU A 62 -4.00 -12.35 0.93
N GLY A 63 -4.48 -13.42 1.57
CA GLY A 63 -4.10 -13.74 2.95
C GLY A 63 -2.61 -14.05 3.07
N GLY A 64 -2.04 -14.75 2.08
CA GLY A 64 -0.61 -14.98 1.96
C GLY A 64 0.16 -13.69 1.64
N ALA A 65 -0.37 -12.87 0.73
CA ALA A 65 0.19 -11.56 0.40
C ALA A 65 0.26 -10.65 1.64
N ALA A 66 -0.81 -10.58 2.44
CA ALA A 66 -0.82 -9.77 3.65
C ALA A 66 0.19 -10.24 4.70
N GLY A 67 0.38 -11.56 4.86
CA GLY A 67 1.42 -12.12 5.72
C GLY A 67 2.83 -11.81 5.22
N ALA A 68 3.05 -11.88 3.89
CA ALA A 68 4.32 -11.48 3.28
C ALA A 68 4.60 -9.98 3.44
N VAL A 69 3.57 -9.12 3.30
CA VAL A 69 3.68 -7.69 3.60
C VAL A 69 4.10 -7.48 5.06
N HIS A 70 3.42 -8.12 6.02
CA HIS A 70 3.74 -7.98 7.45
C HIS A 70 5.19 -8.42 7.74
N GLY A 71 5.63 -9.56 7.21
CA GLY A 71 6.99 -10.05 7.37
C GLY A 71 8.04 -9.12 6.76
N SER A 72 7.80 -8.64 5.53
CA SER A 72 8.69 -7.73 4.81
C SER A 72 8.87 -6.39 5.55
N LEU A 73 7.76 -5.81 6.02
CA LEU A 73 7.79 -4.58 6.85
C LEU A 73 8.53 -4.82 8.17
N SER A 74 8.26 -5.95 8.83
CA SER A 74 8.93 -6.30 10.10
C SER A 74 10.43 -6.50 9.94
N ALA A 75 10.89 -6.89 8.76
CA ALA A 75 12.28 -7.03 8.37
C ALA A 75 12.91 -5.72 7.83
N GLY A 76 12.17 -4.61 7.80
CA GLY A 76 12.70 -3.28 7.48
C GLY A 76 12.64 -2.88 6.01
N ALA A 77 11.88 -3.57 5.17
CA ALA A 77 11.67 -3.21 3.78
C ALA A 77 10.33 -2.47 3.57
N LEU A 78 10.35 -1.32 2.91
CA LEU A 78 9.15 -0.57 2.55
C LEU A 78 8.33 -1.37 1.54
N THR A 79 7.13 -1.77 1.95
CA THR A 79 6.34 -2.77 1.23
C THR A 79 4.93 -2.25 0.93
N THR A 80 4.47 -2.47 -0.30
CA THR A 80 3.11 -2.15 -0.76
C THR A 80 2.35 -3.42 -1.17
N THR A 81 1.05 -3.29 -1.35
CA THR A 81 0.21 -4.31 -2.01
C THR A 81 -0.97 -3.66 -2.73
N TYR A 82 -1.61 -4.42 -3.60
CA TYR A 82 -2.75 -4.02 -4.41
C TYR A 82 -3.86 -5.05 -4.22
N THR A 83 -5.08 -4.63 -3.89
CA THR A 83 -6.19 -5.56 -3.67
C THR A 83 -7.56 -4.89 -3.84
N ALA A 84 -8.63 -5.68 -3.73
CA ALA A 84 -10.01 -5.23 -3.76
C ALA A 84 -10.93 -6.31 -3.16
N SER A 85 -12.15 -5.93 -2.75
CA SER A 85 -13.25 -6.86 -2.43
C SER A 85 -12.86 -8.02 -1.51
N GLN A 86 -13.02 -9.26 -1.97
CA GLN A 86 -12.71 -10.45 -1.20
C GLN A 86 -11.25 -10.55 -0.81
N GLY A 87 -10.36 -10.09 -1.69
CA GLY A 87 -8.93 -10.06 -1.41
C GLY A 87 -8.62 -9.20 -0.19
N LEU A 88 -9.23 -8.02 -0.11
CA LEU A 88 -9.09 -7.13 1.03
C LEU A 88 -9.60 -7.79 2.32
N LEU A 89 -10.72 -8.53 2.28
CA LEU A 89 -11.22 -9.27 3.45
C LEU A 89 -10.21 -10.31 3.97
N LEU A 90 -9.51 -10.99 3.07
CA LEU A 90 -8.47 -11.96 3.45
C LEU A 90 -7.24 -11.29 4.08
N MET A 91 -7.03 -9.99 3.84
CA MET A 91 -5.93 -9.23 4.46
C MET A 91 -6.26 -8.73 5.87
N ILE A 92 -7.54 -8.64 6.26
CA ILE A 92 -8.00 -8.05 7.55
C ILE A 92 -7.22 -8.56 8.78
N PRO A 93 -6.98 -9.88 8.97
CA PRO A 93 -6.25 -10.35 10.14
C PRO A 93 -4.84 -9.76 10.26
N ASN A 94 -4.13 -9.65 9.14
CA ASN A 94 -2.79 -9.05 9.10
C ASN A 94 -2.85 -7.52 9.21
N MET A 95 -3.93 -6.87 8.79
CA MET A 95 -4.08 -5.42 8.97
C MET A 95 -4.05 -5.04 10.46
N TYR A 96 -4.74 -5.78 11.34
CA TYR A 96 -4.62 -5.54 12.79
C TYR A 96 -3.18 -5.69 13.32
N LYS A 97 -2.41 -6.63 12.76
CA LYS A 97 -1.01 -6.84 13.15
C LYS A 97 -0.12 -5.71 12.64
N ILE A 98 -0.28 -5.30 11.38
CA ILE A 98 0.51 -4.24 10.76
C ILE A 98 0.26 -2.89 11.44
N SER A 99 -1.00 -2.56 11.75
CA SER A 99 -1.34 -1.32 12.45
C SER A 99 -0.92 -1.36 13.93
N GLY A 100 -1.17 -2.46 14.63
CA GLY A 100 -0.77 -2.62 16.04
C GLY A 100 0.74 -2.59 16.25
N GLU A 101 1.54 -2.99 15.25
CA GLU A 101 3.00 -2.89 15.28
C GLU A 101 3.55 -1.57 14.71
N LEU A 102 2.68 -0.62 14.34
CA LEU A 102 3.02 0.70 13.80
C LEU A 102 4.04 0.62 12.66
N LEU A 103 3.69 -0.19 11.65
CA LEU A 103 4.49 -0.42 10.46
C LEU A 103 4.04 0.47 9.31
N PRO A 104 4.92 1.34 8.76
CA PRO A 104 4.56 2.25 7.70
C PRO A 104 4.39 1.51 6.37
N MET A 105 3.17 1.53 5.84
CA MET A 105 2.86 0.98 4.51
C MET A 105 1.63 1.67 3.89
N VAL A 106 1.43 1.48 2.59
CA VAL A 106 0.22 1.90 1.87
C VAL A 106 -0.35 0.73 1.07
N MET A 107 -1.63 0.44 1.29
CA MET A 107 -2.41 -0.55 0.57
C MET A 107 -3.26 0.19 -0.45
N HIS A 108 -3.03 -0.08 -1.74
CA HIS A 108 -3.79 0.56 -2.80
C HIS A 108 -5.00 -0.32 -3.16
N VAL A 109 -6.19 0.23 -2.98
CA VAL A 109 -7.45 -0.52 -3.11
C VAL A 109 -8.33 0.10 -4.18
N SER A 110 -8.63 -0.67 -5.23
CA SER A 110 -9.72 -0.30 -6.15
C SER A 110 -11.04 -0.83 -5.59
N ALA A 111 -11.69 0.00 -4.78
CA ALA A 111 -12.82 -0.36 -3.92
C ALA A 111 -13.93 -1.02 -4.74
N ARG A 112 -14.35 -2.22 -4.30
CA ARG A 112 -15.24 -3.11 -5.03
C ARG A 112 -16.24 -3.78 -4.09
N ALA A 113 -17.46 -3.95 -4.60
CA ALA A 113 -18.54 -4.69 -3.96
C ALA A 113 -18.09 -6.04 -3.36
N LEU A 114 -18.63 -6.35 -2.18
CA LEU A 114 -18.52 -7.68 -1.58
C LEU A 114 -19.59 -8.60 -2.13
N ALA A 115 -19.22 -9.86 -2.36
CA ALA A 115 -20.14 -10.91 -2.72
C ALA A 115 -21.03 -11.25 -1.52
N ALA A 116 -22.28 -10.76 -1.56
CA ALA A 116 -23.32 -11.08 -0.58
C ALA A 116 -24.32 -12.09 -1.19
N HIS A 117 -25.40 -11.60 -1.79
CA HIS A 117 -26.34 -12.47 -2.51
C HIS A 117 -25.83 -12.92 -3.89
N SER A 118 -24.86 -12.19 -4.46
CA SER A 118 -24.22 -12.46 -5.74
C SER A 118 -22.83 -11.83 -5.78
N LEU A 119 -21.96 -12.33 -6.67
CA LEU A 119 -20.67 -11.71 -6.97
C LEU A 119 -20.88 -10.41 -7.77
N ASN A 120 -20.15 -9.36 -7.41
CA ASN A 120 -20.10 -8.12 -8.15
C ASN A 120 -18.65 -7.63 -8.25
N ILE A 121 -18.16 -7.41 -9.48
CA ILE A 121 -16.81 -6.91 -9.74
C ILE A 121 -16.73 -5.38 -9.74
N PHE A 122 -17.86 -4.68 -9.73
CA PHE A 122 -17.93 -3.23 -9.86
C PHE A 122 -17.76 -2.49 -8.53
N GLY A 123 -17.44 -1.20 -8.64
CA GLY A 123 -17.06 -0.35 -7.52
C GLY A 123 -18.20 0.02 -6.59
N ASP A 124 -17.97 -0.19 -5.30
CA ASP A 124 -18.61 0.46 -4.16
C ASP A 124 -17.63 0.37 -2.97
N HIS A 125 -18.00 0.86 -1.78
CA HIS A 125 -17.08 0.90 -0.62
C HIS A 125 -17.28 -0.25 0.37
N ALA A 126 -18.01 -1.31 0.03
CA ALA A 126 -18.33 -2.38 0.97
C ALA A 126 -17.09 -3.05 1.57
N ASP A 127 -16.06 -3.24 0.76
CA ASP A 127 -14.79 -3.86 1.13
C ASP A 127 -13.94 -2.97 2.05
N VAL A 128 -13.75 -1.72 1.66
CA VAL A 128 -12.99 -0.72 2.41
C VAL A 128 -13.68 -0.43 3.75
N MET A 129 -15.02 -0.33 3.77
CA MET A 129 -15.77 -0.16 5.01
C MET A 129 -15.71 -1.38 5.93
N ALA A 130 -15.48 -2.59 5.42
CA ALA A 130 -15.24 -3.78 6.24
C ALA A 130 -13.90 -3.74 6.98
N CYS A 131 -12.99 -2.83 6.61
CA CYS A 131 -11.67 -2.68 7.21
C CYS A 131 -11.54 -1.47 8.14
N ARG A 132 -12.58 -0.65 8.32
CA ARG A 132 -12.50 0.63 9.06
C ARG A 132 -12.03 0.51 10.52
N GLN A 133 -12.20 -0.66 11.12
CA GLN A 133 -11.84 -0.95 12.50
C GLN A 133 -10.42 -1.53 12.67
N THR A 134 -9.67 -1.79 11.59
CA THR A 134 -8.37 -2.46 11.67
C THR A 134 -7.24 -1.56 12.17
N GLY A 135 -7.51 -0.26 12.38
CA GLY A 135 -6.51 0.72 12.79
C GLY A 135 -5.70 1.32 11.63
N PHE A 136 -5.99 0.95 10.38
CA PHE A 136 -5.44 1.63 9.21
C PHE A 136 -6.07 3.02 9.05
N ALA A 137 -5.25 4.01 8.69
CA ALA A 137 -5.75 5.28 8.16
C ALA A 137 -6.37 5.03 6.78
N MET A 138 -7.42 5.77 6.43
CA MET A 138 -8.14 5.59 5.17
C MET A 138 -8.21 6.91 4.43
N ILE A 139 -7.74 6.93 3.18
CA ILE A 139 -7.77 8.10 2.31
C ILE A 139 -8.41 7.74 0.98
N SER A 140 -9.42 8.52 0.59
CA SER A 140 -10.23 8.30 -0.61
C SER A 140 -9.83 9.28 -1.69
N SER A 141 -9.73 8.80 -2.94
CA SER A 141 -9.49 9.64 -4.12
C SER A 141 -10.70 9.59 -5.05
N CYS A 142 -11.19 10.76 -5.48
CA CYS A 142 -12.42 10.90 -6.25
C CYS A 142 -12.19 11.11 -7.76
N SER A 143 -10.93 11.14 -8.21
CA SER A 143 -10.56 11.26 -9.63
C SER A 143 -9.18 10.65 -9.89
N VAL A 144 -8.85 10.40 -11.16
CA VAL A 144 -7.52 9.89 -11.56
C VAL A 144 -6.37 10.81 -11.10
N GLN A 145 -6.59 12.13 -11.13
CA GLN A 145 -5.61 13.10 -10.62
C GLN A 145 -5.44 12.96 -9.11
N GLU A 146 -6.55 12.86 -8.37
CA GLU A 146 -6.48 12.67 -6.92
C GLU A 146 -5.84 11.34 -6.55
N VAL A 147 -5.98 10.29 -7.38
CA VAL A 147 -5.25 9.02 -7.13
C VAL A 147 -3.74 9.25 -7.14
N MET A 148 -3.20 10.01 -8.10
CA MET A 148 -1.78 10.39 -8.12
C MET A 148 -1.40 11.17 -6.85
N ASP A 149 -2.17 12.21 -6.53
CA ASP A 149 -1.83 13.16 -5.49
C ASP A 149 -1.95 12.54 -4.09
N LEU A 150 -3.03 11.82 -3.83
CA LEU A 150 -3.35 11.26 -2.52
C LEU A 150 -2.61 9.94 -2.25
N ALA A 151 -2.23 9.18 -3.29
CA ALA A 151 -1.27 8.10 -3.13
C ALA A 151 0.07 8.62 -2.59
N LEU A 152 0.53 9.77 -3.09
CA LEU A 152 1.76 10.41 -2.61
C LEU A 152 1.59 10.87 -1.16
N VAL A 153 0.45 11.50 -0.84
CA VAL A 153 0.14 11.91 0.54
C VAL A 153 0.15 10.71 1.48
N ALA A 154 -0.48 9.59 1.11
CA ALA A 154 -0.53 8.38 1.93
C ALA A 154 0.88 7.84 2.24
N HIS A 155 1.75 7.77 1.22
CA HIS A 155 3.12 7.27 1.36
C HIS A 155 4.01 8.20 2.19
N LEU A 156 3.84 9.52 2.07
CA LEU A 156 4.57 10.48 2.91
C LEU A 156 4.05 10.46 4.37
N ALA A 157 2.73 10.37 4.54
CA ALA A 157 2.10 10.41 5.85
C ALA A 157 2.36 9.14 6.65
N THR A 158 2.32 7.95 6.02
CA THR A 158 2.56 6.67 6.70
C THR A 158 3.96 6.61 7.31
N LEU A 159 4.98 7.14 6.61
CA LEU A 159 6.36 7.21 7.12
C LEU A 159 6.46 8.04 8.40
N ARG A 160 5.86 9.23 8.41
CA ARG A 160 5.90 10.13 9.57
C ARG A 160 5.04 9.62 10.73
N ALA A 161 3.81 9.18 10.44
CA ALA A 161 2.83 8.81 11.45
C ALA A 161 3.07 7.40 12.00
N ARG A 162 3.78 6.54 11.26
CA ARG A 162 3.93 5.09 11.50
C ARG A 162 2.61 4.31 11.43
N VAL A 163 1.51 4.97 11.08
CA VAL A 163 0.18 4.36 10.90
C VAL A 163 0.05 3.93 9.44
N PRO A 164 -0.28 2.65 9.15
CA PRO A 164 -0.46 2.19 7.78
C PRO A 164 -1.71 2.77 7.13
N PHE A 165 -1.71 2.92 5.81
CA PHE A 165 -2.79 3.56 5.05
C PHE A 165 -3.49 2.59 4.08
N ILE A 166 -4.81 2.71 3.98
CA ILE A 166 -5.60 2.29 2.83
C ILE A 166 -5.77 3.53 1.94
N SER A 167 -5.13 3.53 0.78
CA SER A 167 -5.36 4.52 -0.28
C SER A 167 -6.34 3.90 -1.27
N PHE A 168 -7.60 4.36 -1.26
CA PHE A 168 -8.65 3.75 -2.07
C PHE A 168 -9.31 4.71 -3.05
N PHE A 169 -9.82 4.14 -4.12
CA PHE A 169 -10.54 4.81 -5.19
C PHE A 169 -11.53 3.85 -5.84
N ASP A 170 -12.57 4.37 -6.47
CA ASP A 170 -13.71 3.55 -6.91
C ASP A 170 -13.32 2.58 -8.03
N GLY A 171 -13.58 1.30 -7.82
CA GLY A 171 -13.39 0.24 -8.80
C GLY A 171 -14.17 0.51 -10.08
N PHE A 172 -13.50 0.39 -11.22
CA PHE A 172 -13.94 0.78 -12.56
C PHE A 172 -14.17 2.29 -12.74
N ARG A 173 -15.02 2.92 -11.90
CA ARG A 173 -15.41 4.32 -12.04
C ARG A 173 -14.24 5.30 -11.99
N THR A 174 -13.20 4.98 -11.22
CA THR A 174 -11.95 5.74 -11.17
C THR A 174 -10.76 4.88 -11.58
N SER A 175 -10.72 3.60 -11.18
CA SER A 175 -9.57 2.74 -11.45
C SER A 175 -9.31 2.50 -12.94
N HIS A 176 -10.35 2.51 -13.78
CA HIS A 176 -10.29 2.30 -15.23
C HIS A 176 -10.71 3.54 -16.04
N GLU A 177 -11.03 4.65 -15.36
CA GLU A 177 -11.28 5.91 -16.06
C GLU A 177 -9.94 6.43 -16.59
N VAL A 178 -9.83 6.62 -17.89
CA VAL A 178 -8.63 7.21 -18.51
C VAL A 178 -8.78 8.72 -18.53
N SER A 179 -7.84 9.44 -17.93
CA SER A 179 -7.85 10.90 -17.87
C SER A 179 -6.47 11.49 -18.15
N LYS A 180 -6.45 12.73 -18.61
CA LYS A 180 -5.21 13.51 -18.78
C LYS A 180 -4.87 14.19 -17.47
N ILE A 181 -3.83 13.72 -16.80
CA ILE A 181 -3.43 14.20 -15.48
C ILE A 181 -2.04 14.84 -15.49
N ASP A 182 -1.75 15.65 -14.48
CA ASP A 182 -0.42 16.10 -14.11
C ASP A 182 0.27 15.01 -13.28
N VAL A 183 1.36 14.46 -13.82
CA VAL A 183 2.13 13.38 -13.19
C VAL A 183 3.29 13.97 -12.41
N ILE A 184 3.48 13.45 -11.20
CA ILE A 184 4.59 13.80 -10.32
C ILE A 184 5.77 12.88 -10.64
N SER A 185 6.94 13.43 -10.91
CA SER A 185 8.14 12.62 -11.20
C SER A 185 8.73 12.00 -9.94
N TYR A 186 9.55 10.94 -10.08
CA TYR A 186 10.19 10.32 -8.92
C TYR A 186 11.21 11.26 -8.26
N GLU A 187 11.85 12.13 -9.06
CA GLU A 187 12.73 13.18 -8.56
C GLU A 187 11.95 14.21 -7.73
N GLU A 188 10.74 14.59 -8.18
CA GLU A 188 9.86 15.49 -7.41
C GLU A 188 9.40 14.83 -6.11
N MET A 189 9.02 13.54 -6.13
CA MET A 189 8.67 12.78 -4.92
C MET A 189 9.85 12.74 -3.93
N LYS A 190 11.05 12.42 -4.42
CA LYS A 190 12.28 12.40 -3.61
C LYS A 190 12.59 13.77 -3.01
N ALA A 191 12.48 14.83 -3.81
CA ALA A 191 12.68 16.20 -3.32
C ALA A 191 11.69 16.57 -2.19
N ILE A 192 10.47 16.03 -2.22
CA ILE A 192 9.49 16.21 -1.13
C ILE A 192 9.92 15.42 0.11
N VAL A 193 10.35 14.16 -0.04
CA VAL A 193 10.90 13.32 1.05
C VAL A 193 12.06 14.05 1.75
N ASP A 194 13.01 14.57 0.96
CA ASP A 194 14.17 15.33 1.44
C ASP A 194 13.74 16.61 2.16
N LYS A 195 12.88 17.42 1.53
CA LYS A 195 12.40 18.70 2.08
C LYS A 195 11.61 18.51 3.38
N LYS A 196 10.88 17.40 3.52
CA LYS A 196 10.11 17.06 4.73
C LYS A 196 10.97 16.39 5.80
N GLY A 197 12.22 16.06 5.48
CA GLY A 197 13.14 15.37 6.37
C GLY A 197 12.58 14.02 6.80
N LEU A 198 12.07 13.23 5.84
CA LEU A 198 11.53 11.88 6.09
C LEU A 198 12.63 10.80 6.12
N GLU A 199 13.85 11.12 5.69
CA GLU A 199 15.00 10.22 5.78
C GLU A 199 15.25 9.71 7.21
N LYS A 200 15.02 10.56 8.23
CA LYS A 200 15.11 10.15 9.64
C LYS A 200 14.02 9.14 10.02
N ASP A 201 12.82 9.28 9.45
CA ASP A 201 11.67 8.43 9.74
C ASP A 201 11.87 7.05 9.07
N ILE A 202 12.44 7.04 7.86
CA ILE A 202 12.88 5.82 7.15
C ILE A 202 14.01 5.13 7.92
N ALA A 203 15.02 5.89 8.38
CA ALA A 203 16.12 5.34 9.16
C ALA A 203 15.64 4.74 10.49
N ASP A 204 14.72 5.40 11.19
CA ASP A 204 14.08 4.88 12.40
C ASP A 204 13.26 3.60 12.12
N PHE A 205 12.49 3.57 11.02
CA PHE A 205 11.80 2.36 10.59
C PHE A 205 12.76 1.18 10.41
N ARG A 206 13.87 1.40 9.71
CA ARG A 206 14.91 0.39 9.49
C ARG A 206 15.60 -0.03 10.78
N ALA A 207 15.84 0.90 11.71
CA ALA A 207 16.43 0.57 13.02
C ALA A 207 15.51 -0.31 13.89
N ARG A 208 14.19 -0.26 13.69
CA ARG A 208 13.19 -1.10 14.38
C ARG A 208 12.94 -2.46 13.69
N ALA A 209 13.69 -2.79 12.65
CA ALA A 209 13.60 -4.05 11.95
C ALA A 209 14.09 -5.23 12.80
N LEU A 210 13.58 -6.43 12.51
CA LEU A 210 14.13 -7.67 13.06
C LEU A 210 15.51 -7.92 12.46
N ASN A 211 16.55 -7.81 13.28
CA ASN A 211 17.94 -8.04 12.89
C ASN A 211 18.68 -8.80 14.00
N PRO A 212 19.38 -9.92 13.71
CA PRO A 212 20.17 -10.66 14.70
C PRO A 212 21.28 -9.86 15.39
N GLU A 213 21.78 -8.79 14.77
CA GLU A 213 22.82 -7.92 15.36
C GLU A 213 22.28 -7.02 16.49
N HIS A 214 20.97 -6.76 16.50
CA HIS A 214 20.27 -6.00 17.54
C HIS A 214 18.84 -6.55 17.75
N PRO A 215 18.73 -7.77 18.31
CA PRO A 215 17.49 -8.53 18.29
C PRO A 215 16.42 -7.93 19.21
N ILE A 216 15.17 -8.03 18.77
CA ILE A 216 13.97 -7.66 19.52
C ILE A 216 12.90 -8.73 19.37
N GLN A 217 11.96 -8.79 20.32
CA GLN A 217 10.79 -9.66 20.24
C GLN A 217 9.56 -8.84 19.86
N LYS A 218 8.75 -9.34 18.93
CA LYS A 218 7.45 -8.76 18.52
C LYS A 218 6.34 -9.81 18.63
N GLY A 219 5.10 -9.35 18.76
CA GLY A 219 3.92 -10.24 18.71
C GLY A 219 3.78 -11.20 19.90
N THR A 220 4.12 -10.74 21.12
CA THR A 220 3.94 -11.52 22.36
C THR A 220 2.46 -11.82 22.64
N ALA A 221 2.20 -12.91 23.37
CA ALA A 221 0.91 -13.11 24.02
C ALA A 221 0.87 -12.33 25.33
N GLN A 222 -0.15 -11.49 25.53
CA GLN A 222 -0.33 -10.66 26.73
C GLN A 222 -1.60 -11.07 27.46
N ASN A 223 -1.56 -11.02 28.80
CA ASN A 223 -2.73 -11.26 29.64
C ASN A 223 -3.53 -9.97 29.85
N GLY A 224 -4.68 -10.07 30.52
CA GLY A 224 -5.54 -8.93 30.83
C GLY A 224 -4.94 -7.91 31.81
N ASP A 225 -3.79 -8.20 32.41
CA ASP A 225 -3.04 -7.29 33.27
C ASP A 225 -2.34 -6.15 32.51
N THR A 226 -2.01 -6.38 31.23
CA THR A 226 -1.14 -5.50 30.43
C THR A 226 -1.67 -5.19 29.03
N TYR A 227 -2.62 -5.99 28.51
CA TYR A 227 -3.12 -5.84 27.15
C TYR A 227 -3.80 -4.49 26.89
N PHE A 228 -4.52 -3.91 27.86
CA PHE A 228 -5.30 -2.69 27.64
C PHE A 228 -4.44 -1.40 27.68
N GLN A 229 -3.26 -1.45 28.31
CA GLN A 229 -2.40 -0.29 28.48
C GLN A 229 -1.55 0.02 27.24
N ASN A 230 -1.33 -0.98 26.38
CA ASN A 230 -0.54 -0.89 25.15
C ASN A 230 -1.40 -0.43 23.97
#